data_AF-A0A6M1S778-F1
#
_entry.id   AF-A0A6M1S778-F1
#
_cell.length_a   1.000
_cell.length_b   1.000
_cell.length_c   1.000
_cell.angle_alpha   90.00
_cell.angle_beta   90.00
_cell.angle_gamma   90.00
#
_symmetry.space_group_name_H-M   'P 1'
#
loop_
_entity.id
_entity.type
_entity.pdbx_description
1 polymer ?
#
loop_
_entity_poly.entity_id
_entity_poly.type
_entity_poly.pdbx_seq_one_letter_code
_entity_poly.pdbx_strand_id
1 'polypeptide(L)'
;LNALLHAPPGFSDDATRQRMLTAATSVGRMSLGWEHPALLEQGDVADWITLDLDRLNEDDLMKVDSVDLLFARATRSHLDGVVISGKQIVERGKLMTLDLEQVHEELRDMYRHALHQRADLQRAWPAIEHHVAAYYRDRMGCC
;
A
#
# COMPACT_ATOMS: atom_id res chain seq x y z
N LEU A 1 -4.45 -25.93 3.35
CA LEU A 1 -5.23 -26.38 2.16
C LEU A 1 -5.84 -25.22 1.39
N ASN A 2 -6.55 -24.27 2.02
CA ASN A 2 -7.17 -23.12 1.31
C ASN A 2 -6.16 -22.10 0.74
N ALA A 3 -5.02 -21.88 1.42
CA ALA A 3 -3.98 -20.95 0.94
C ALA A 3 -3.37 -21.34 -0.42
N LEU A 4 -3.30 -22.63 -0.75
CA LEU A 4 -2.69 -23.13 -1.99
C LEU A 4 -3.59 -22.97 -3.22
N LEU A 5 -4.91 -22.75 -3.04
CA LEU A 5 -5.84 -22.57 -4.16
C LEU A 5 -5.79 -21.16 -4.77
N HIS A 6 -5.35 -20.16 -4.00
CA HIS A 6 -5.27 -18.75 -4.43
C HIS A 6 -3.84 -18.21 -4.47
N ALA A 7 -2.86 -18.95 -3.96
CA ALA A 7 -1.46 -18.59 -4.02
C ALA A 7 -0.88 -18.89 -5.42
N PRO A 8 -0.28 -17.91 -6.10
CA PRO A 8 0.47 -18.17 -7.33
C PRO A 8 1.59 -19.20 -7.07
N PRO A 9 2.05 -19.92 -8.10
CA PRO A 9 3.24 -20.76 -7.98
C PRO A 9 4.41 -19.97 -7.38
N GLY A 10 5.06 -20.52 -6.35
CA GLY A 10 6.15 -19.85 -5.61
C GLY A 10 5.78 -19.32 -4.22
N PHE A 11 4.50 -19.37 -3.83
CA PHE A 11 4.00 -18.92 -2.51
C PHE A 11 3.57 -20.08 -1.59
N SER A 12 4.05 -21.30 -1.84
CA SER A 12 3.70 -22.50 -1.07
C SER A 12 4.54 -22.71 0.19
N ASP A 13 5.59 -21.90 0.39
CA ASP A 13 6.42 -21.93 1.59
C ASP A 13 5.81 -21.04 2.67
N ASP A 14 5.50 -21.61 3.83
CA ASP A 14 4.91 -20.94 4.98
C ASP A 14 5.75 -19.74 5.45
N ALA A 15 7.08 -19.76 5.25
CA ALA A 15 7.96 -18.65 5.61
C ALA A 15 7.89 -17.46 4.63
N THR A 16 7.16 -17.58 3.51
CA THR A 16 7.10 -16.52 2.48
C THR A 16 6.52 -15.22 3.02
N ARG A 17 5.47 -15.29 3.84
CA ARG A 17 4.83 -14.10 4.42
C ARG A 17 5.76 -13.37 5.39
N GLN A 18 6.49 -14.11 6.21
CA GLN A 18 7.48 -13.53 7.10
C GLN A 18 8.59 -12.83 6.30
N ARG A 19 9.09 -13.44 5.23
CA ARG A 19 10.07 -12.81 4.34
C ARG A 19 9.51 -11.55 3.66
N MET A 20 8.25 -11.57 3.22
CA MET A 20 7.59 -10.40 2.65
C MET A 20 7.45 -9.27 3.67
N LEU A 21 7.09 -9.58 4.92
CA LEU A 21 7.02 -8.59 6.00
C LEU A 21 8.40 -8.00 6.30
N THR A 22 9.44 -8.83 6.41
CA THR A 22 10.83 -8.39 6.56
C THR A 22 11.30 -7.56 5.37
N ALA A 23 10.88 -7.91 4.15
CA ALA A 23 11.19 -7.18 2.94
C ALA A 23 10.56 -5.78 2.95
N ALA A 24 9.28 -5.68 3.34
CA ALA A 24 8.53 -4.43 3.42
C ALA A 24 8.96 -3.51 4.58
N THR A 25 9.69 -4.03 5.56
CA THR A 25 10.14 -3.29 6.75
C THR A 25 11.66 -3.15 6.78
N SER A 26 12.36 -4.10 7.42
CA SER A 26 13.81 -4.04 7.67
C SER A 26 14.66 -3.94 6.41
N VAL A 27 14.42 -4.80 5.42
CA VAL A 27 15.19 -4.75 4.17
C VAL A 27 14.85 -3.48 3.40
N GLY A 28 13.58 -3.06 3.40
CA GLY A 28 13.14 -1.78 2.85
C GLY A 28 13.93 -0.61 3.44
N ARG A 29 13.98 -0.50 4.78
CA ARG A 29 14.75 0.53 5.48
C ARG A 29 16.24 0.47 5.11
N MET A 30 16.85 -0.71 5.12
CA MET A 30 18.27 -0.87 4.77
C MET A 30 18.55 -0.49 3.31
N SER A 31 17.63 -0.77 2.38
CA SER A 31 17.77 -0.39 0.97
C SER A 31 17.77 1.13 0.74
N LEU A 32 17.25 1.90 1.70
CA LEU A 32 17.32 3.37 1.73
C LEU A 32 18.63 3.89 2.35
N GLY A 33 19.61 3.01 2.62
CA GLY A 33 20.92 3.38 3.12
C GLY A 33 21.05 3.41 4.66
N TRP A 34 20.05 2.91 5.38
CA TRP A 34 20.14 2.77 6.84
C TRP A 34 21.00 1.55 7.20
N GLU A 35 21.84 1.69 8.22
CA GLU A 35 22.78 0.63 8.64
C GLU A 35 22.10 -0.52 9.40
N HIS A 36 20.91 -0.28 9.95
CA HIS A 36 20.21 -1.20 10.84
C HIS A 36 18.78 -1.50 10.35
N PRO A 37 18.25 -2.70 10.67
CA PRO A 37 16.88 -3.10 10.33
C PRO A 37 15.82 -2.21 11.01
N ALA A 38 14.55 -2.48 10.68
CA ALA A 38 13.40 -1.87 11.34
C ALA A 38 12.83 -2.86 12.34
N LEU A 39 13.13 -2.65 13.63
CA LEU A 39 12.74 -3.52 14.72
C LEU A 39 11.81 -2.80 15.69
N LEU A 40 10.90 -3.56 16.29
CA LEU A 40 10.08 -3.10 17.42
C LEU A 40 10.81 -3.45 18.71
N GLU A 41 11.95 -2.79 18.94
CA GLU A 41 12.84 -3.05 20.06
C GLU A 41 13.29 -1.74 20.73
N GLN A 42 13.74 -1.83 21.99
CA GLN A 42 14.23 -0.67 22.71
C GLN A 42 15.49 -0.10 22.03
N GLY A 43 15.48 1.20 21.75
CA GLY A 43 16.60 1.91 21.14
C GLY A 43 16.50 2.09 19.63
N ASP A 44 15.55 1.42 18.96
CA ASP A 44 15.22 1.71 17.57
C ASP A 44 14.27 2.93 17.48
N VAL A 45 14.11 3.48 16.28
CA VAL A 45 13.15 4.53 15.97
C VAL A 45 11.74 4.02 16.24
N ALA A 46 10.97 4.82 16.97
CA ALA A 46 9.58 4.58 17.33
C ALA A 46 8.64 4.72 16.11
N ASP A 47 8.78 3.80 15.15
CA ASP A 47 7.94 3.67 13.95
C ASP A 47 7.14 2.38 14.03
N TRP A 48 5.80 2.46 14.03
CA TRP A 48 4.95 1.27 13.97
C TRP A 48 3.57 1.57 13.41
N ILE A 49 2.89 0.48 13.03
CA ILE A 49 1.51 0.49 12.56
C ILE A 49 0.70 -0.43 13.46
N THR A 50 -0.49 0.01 13.83
CA THR A 50 -1.47 -0.80 14.56
C THR A 50 -2.61 -1.14 13.62
N LEU A 51 -3.01 -2.40 13.62
CA LEU A 51 -4.13 -2.92 12.83
C LEU A 51 -5.25 -3.36 13.77
N ASP A 52 -6.48 -3.12 13.35
CA ASP A 52 -7.69 -3.65 13.99
C ASP A 52 -7.87 -5.11 13.56
N LEU A 53 -7.42 -6.03 14.43
CA LEU A 53 -7.48 -7.46 14.16
C LEU A 53 -8.90 -8.04 14.28
N ASP A 54 -9.77 -7.41 15.09
CA ASP A 54 -11.16 -7.83 15.23
C ASP A 54 -11.90 -7.57 13.91
N ARG A 55 -11.70 -6.39 13.32
CA ARG A 55 -12.24 -6.07 11.99
C ARG A 55 -11.61 -6.91 10.89
N LEU A 56 -10.32 -7.25 11.01
CA LEU A 56 -9.61 -8.08 10.03
C LEU A 56 -10.06 -9.54 10.05
N ASN A 57 -10.45 -10.05 11.22
CA ASN A 57 -10.91 -11.41 11.47
C ASN A 57 -12.38 -11.44 11.94
N GLU A 58 -13.26 -10.67 11.29
CA GLU A 58 -14.64 -10.44 11.72
C GLU A 58 -15.44 -11.72 12.02
N ASP A 59 -15.21 -12.79 11.24
CA ASP A 59 -15.91 -14.07 11.43
C ASP A 59 -15.45 -14.85 12.68
N ASP A 60 -14.20 -14.63 13.12
CA ASP A 60 -13.47 -15.31 14.21
C ASP A 60 -13.81 -16.80 14.43
N LEU A 61 -13.91 -17.57 13.35
CA LEU A 61 -14.35 -18.97 13.43
C LEU A 61 -13.30 -19.91 14.03
N MET A 62 -12.02 -19.54 13.91
CA MET A 62 -10.88 -20.31 14.41
C MET A 62 -9.69 -19.40 14.64
N LYS A 63 -8.76 -19.83 15.50
CA LYS A 63 -7.50 -19.12 15.70
C LYS A 63 -6.68 -19.12 14.40
N VAL A 64 -6.33 -17.92 13.92
CA VAL A 64 -5.46 -17.71 12.76
C VAL A 64 -4.26 -16.86 13.18
N ASP A 65 -3.10 -17.13 12.57
CA ASP A 65 -1.92 -16.29 12.77
C ASP A 65 -2.14 -14.88 12.20
N SER A 66 -1.69 -13.85 12.93
CA SER A 66 -1.90 -12.45 12.54
C SER A 66 -1.15 -12.05 11.26
N VAL A 67 0.02 -12.64 10.99
CA VAL A 67 0.77 -12.40 9.75
C VAL A 67 0.06 -13.07 8.58
N ASP A 68 -0.53 -14.25 8.79
CA ASP A 68 -1.39 -14.87 7.78
C ASP A 68 -2.60 -14.00 7.44
N LEU A 69 -3.28 -13.46 8.46
CA LEU A 69 -4.42 -12.55 8.28
C LEU A 69 -4.02 -11.27 7.54
N LEU A 70 -2.85 -10.69 7.88
CA LEU A 70 -2.30 -9.51 7.22
C LEU A 70 -2.23 -9.71 5.70
N PHE A 71 -1.60 -10.79 5.25
CA PHE A 71 -1.42 -11.03 3.82
C PHE A 71 -2.67 -11.58 3.11
N ALA A 72 -3.60 -12.19 3.85
CA ALA A 72 -4.81 -12.77 3.25
C ALA A 72 -5.97 -11.76 3.11
N ARG A 73 -6.10 -10.83 4.05
CA ARG A 73 -7.31 -9.99 4.20
C ARG A 73 -7.04 -8.50 4.36
N ALA A 74 -5.83 -8.10 4.79
CA ALA A 74 -5.64 -6.71 5.17
C ALA A 74 -5.66 -5.77 3.98
N THR A 75 -6.48 -4.75 4.12
CA THR A 75 -6.47 -3.53 3.32
C THR A 75 -6.22 -2.34 4.24
N ARG A 76 -6.02 -1.14 3.65
CA ARG A 76 -5.88 0.11 4.39
C ARG A 76 -7.02 0.36 5.38
N SER A 77 -8.23 -0.16 5.17
CA SER A 77 -9.37 0.08 6.08
C SER A 77 -9.20 -0.53 7.47
N HIS A 78 -8.26 -1.46 7.66
CA HIS A 78 -7.98 -2.09 8.95
C HIS A 78 -6.88 -1.36 9.73
N LEU A 79 -6.27 -0.33 9.15
CA LEU A 79 -5.26 0.46 9.85
C LEU A 79 -5.92 1.35 10.90
N ASP A 80 -5.54 1.16 12.15
CA ASP A 80 -6.05 1.92 13.29
C ASP A 80 -5.10 3.05 13.67
N GLY A 81 -3.79 2.76 13.73
CA GLY A 81 -2.79 3.71 14.19
C GLY A 81 -1.51 3.68 13.36
N VAL A 82 -0.85 4.84 13.25
CA VAL A 82 0.52 4.95 12.72
C VAL A 82 1.28 5.92 13.60
N VAL A 83 2.44 5.47 14.07
CA VAL A 83 3.42 6.29 14.78
C VAL A 83 4.68 6.37 13.94
N ILE A 84 5.22 7.58 13.79
CA ILE A 84 6.50 7.81 13.12
C ILE A 84 7.38 8.66 14.05
N SER A 85 8.55 8.14 14.40
CA SER A 85 9.51 8.77 15.30
C SER A 85 8.87 9.22 16.62
N GLY A 86 7.98 8.39 17.17
CA GLY A 86 7.26 8.64 18.41
C GLY A 86 6.09 9.63 18.31
N LYS A 87 5.76 10.12 17.10
CA LYS A 87 4.62 11.01 16.87
C LYS A 87 3.45 10.24 16.28
N GLN A 88 2.27 10.38 16.87
CA GLN A 88 1.03 9.84 16.30
C GLN A 88 0.71 10.57 15.01
N ILE A 89 0.69 9.86 13.89
CA ILE A 89 0.36 10.39 12.56
C ILE A 89 -1.06 10.02 12.18
N VAL A 90 -1.48 8.79 12.47
CA VAL A 90 -2.84 8.31 12.23
C VAL A 90 -3.43 7.80 13.54
N GLU A 91 -4.65 8.20 13.87
CA GLU A 91 -5.40 7.69 15.01
C GLU A 91 -6.82 7.31 14.57
N ARG A 92 -7.28 6.11 14.95
CA ARG A 92 -8.58 5.55 14.54
C ARG A 92 -8.79 5.59 13.02
N GLY A 93 -7.74 5.24 12.28
CA GLY A 93 -7.72 5.24 10.81
C GLY A 93 -7.77 6.62 10.15
N LYS A 94 -7.68 7.71 10.92
CA LYS A 94 -7.70 9.09 10.42
C LYS A 94 -6.34 9.76 10.56
N LEU A 95 -5.91 10.44 9.50
CA LEU A 95 -4.68 11.22 9.47
C LEU A 95 -4.83 12.48 10.33
N MET A 96 -3.90 12.70 11.26
CA MET A 96 -3.99 13.75 12.28
C MET A 96 -3.21 15.02 11.89
N THR A 97 -2.29 14.90 10.95
CA THR A 97 -1.29 15.95 10.66
C THR A 97 -1.70 16.89 9.52
N LEU A 98 -2.70 16.53 8.72
CA LEU A 98 -3.18 17.33 7.59
C LEU A 98 -4.64 17.04 7.28
N ASP A 99 -5.32 18.06 6.74
CA ASP A 99 -6.63 17.90 6.13
C ASP A 99 -6.47 17.29 4.73
N LEU A 100 -6.79 16.00 4.63
CA LEU A 100 -6.58 15.25 3.40
C LEU A 100 -7.50 15.72 2.28
N GLU A 101 -8.71 16.20 2.58
CA GLU A 101 -9.61 16.67 1.54
C GLU A 101 -9.14 18.00 0.98
N GLN A 102 -8.70 18.92 1.85
CA GLN A 102 -8.09 20.18 1.42
C GLN A 102 -6.85 19.94 0.54
N VAL A 103 -5.98 19.01 0.93
CA VAL A 103 -4.79 18.66 0.13
C VAL A 103 -5.19 18.07 -1.23
N HIS A 104 -6.24 17.25 -1.29
CA HIS A 104 -6.74 16.74 -2.57
C HIS A 104 -7.32 17.83 -3.46
N GLU A 105 -8.05 18.79 -2.90
CA GLU A 105 -8.57 19.94 -3.63
C GLU A 105 -7.44 20.78 -4.21
N GLU A 106 -6.45 21.14 -3.38
CA GLU A 106 -5.27 21.90 -3.82
C GLU A 106 -4.52 21.18 -4.94
N LEU A 107 -4.28 19.87 -4.79
CA LEU A 107 -3.59 19.07 -5.80
C LEU A 107 -4.37 19.05 -7.12
N ARG A 108 -5.70 18.83 -7.06
CA ARG A 108 -6.55 18.84 -8.27
C ARG A 108 -6.50 20.18 -8.98
N ASP A 109 -6.50 21.28 -8.25
CA ASP A 109 -6.44 22.61 -8.84
C ASP A 109 -5.08 22.91 -9.49
N MET A 110 -3.98 22.48 -8.86
CA MET A 110 -2.64 22.52 -9.47
C MET A 110 -2.60 21.74 -10.80
N TYR A 111 -3.15 20.52 -10.83
CA TYR A 111 -3.22 19.71 -12.05
C TYR A 111 -4.07 20.37 -13.13
N ARG A 112 -5.27 20.87 -12.79
CA ARG A 112 -6.13 21.58 -13.75
C ARG A 112 -5.42 22.78 -14.34
N HIS A 113 -4.79 23.59 -13.49
CA HIS A 113 -4.03 24.76 -13.95
C HIS A 113 -2.90 24.37 -14.90
N ALA A 114 -2.08 23.37 -14.54
CA ALA A 114 -0.99 22.89 -15.39
C ALA A 114 -1.49 22.31 -16.72
N LEU A 115 -2.62 21.60 -16.72
CA LEU A 115 -3.23 21.04 -17.92
C LEU A 115 -3.77 22.13 -18.86
N HIS A 116 -4.34 23.21 -18.32
CA HIS A 116 -4.78 24.35 -19.14
C HIS A 116 -3.62 25.00 -19.92
N GLN A 117 -2.40 24.98 -19.37
CA GLN A 117 -1.20 25.47 -20.06
C GLN A 117 -0.71 24.52 -21.16
N ARG A 118 -1.29 23.33 -21.29
CA ARG A 118 -0.90 22.26 -22.22
C ARG A 118 -2.01 21.91 -23.21
N ALA A 119 -2.65 22.94 -23.77
CA ALA A 119 -3.75 22.79 -24.73
C ALA A 119 -3.35 22.03 -26.02
N ASP A 120 -2.06 22.00 -26.36
CA ASP A 120 -1.48 21.16 -27.41
C ASP A 120 -1.55 19.67 -27.05
N LEU A 121 -1.11 19.29 -25.85
CA LEU A 121 -1.18 17.93 -25.35
C LEU A 121 -2.62 17.47 -25.18
N GLN A 122 -3.50 18.33 -24.64
CA GLN A 122 -4.92 18.03 -24.50
C GLN A 122 -5.58 17.72 -25.84
N ARG A 123 -5.23 18.47 -26.90
CA ARG A 123 -5.72 18.20 -28.27
C ARG A 123 -5.17 16.90 -28.84
N ALA A 124 -3.93 16.54 -28.53
CA ALA A 124 -3.31 15.30 -29.00
C ALA A 124 -3.77 14.06 -28.21
N TRP A 125 -4.29 14.24 -26.98
CA TRP A 125 -4.58 13.16 -26.05
C TRP A 125 -5.51 12.06 -26.59
N PRO A 126 -6.64 12.37 -27.26
CA PRO A 126 -7.51 11.32 -27.80
C PRO A 126 -6.81 10.41 -28.82
N ALA A 127 -5.90 10.96 -29.63
CA ALA A 127 -5.13 10.17 -30.59
C ALA A 127 -4.11 9.27 -29.88
N ILE A 128 -3.43 9.79 -28.85
CA ILE A 128 -2.51 9.01 -28.01
C ILE A 128 -3.25 7.86 -27.35
N GLU A 129 -4.39 8.14 -26.70
CA GLU A 129 -5.21 7.13 -26.02
C GLU A 129 -5.67 6.03 -26.99
N HIS A 130 -6.13 6.42 -28.19
CA HIS A 130 -6.50 5.47 -29.23
C HIS A 130 -5.34 4.54 -29.62
N HIS A 131 -4.15 5.08 -29.85
CA HIS A 131 -2.99 4.28 -30.24
C HIS A 131 -2.47 3.39 -29.12
N VAL A 132 -2.47 3.86 -27.88
CA VAL A 132 -2.11 3.04 -26.71
C VAL A 132 -3.10 1.90 -26.54
N ALA A 133 -4.40 2.16 -26.62
CA ALA A 133 -5.43 1.14 -26.53
C ALA A 133 -5.30 0.09 -27.65
N ALA A 134 -5.06 0.52 -28.89
CA ALA A 134 -4.80 -0.38 -30.02
C ALA A 134 -3.56 -1.25 -29.78
N TYR A 135 -2.45 -0.67 -29.29
CA TYR A 135 -1.24 -1.42 -28.98
C TYR A 135 -1.50 -2.55 -27.98
N TYR A 136 -2.19 -2.27 -26.86
CA TYR A 136 -2.49 -3.29 -25.86
C TYR A 136 -3.46 -4.35 -26.36
N ARG A 137 -4.50 -3.96 -27.10
CA ARG A 137 -5.48 -4.88 -27.68
C ARG A 137 -4.82 -5.81 -28.71
N ASP A 138 -4.07 -5.23 -29.65
CA ASP A 138 -3.61 -5.93 -30.85
C ASP A 138 -2.30 -6.69 -30.63
N ARG A 139 -1.46 -6.26 -29.68
CA ARG A 139 -0.16 -6.91 -29.41
C ARG A 139 -0.06 -7.65 -28.09
N MET A 140 -0.78 -7.23 -27.05
CA MET A 140 -0.71 -7.85 -25.73
C MET A 140 -1.92 -8.74 -25.42
N GLY A 141 -2.96 -8.74 -26.27
CA GLY A 141 -4.11 -9.65 -26.15
C GLY A 141 -4.98 -9.41 -24.91
N CYS A 142 -4.87 -8.25 -24.26
CA CYS A 142 -5.77 -7.89 -23.16
C CYS A 142 -7.14 -7.49 -23.72
N CYS A 143 -8.13 -8.34 -23.44
CA CYS A 143 -9.55 -8.09 -23.63
C CYS A 143 -10.14 -7.35 -22.43
#